data_AF-A0AAD7C8S6-F1
#
_entry.id   AF-A0AAD7C8S6-F1
#
_cell.length_a   1.000
_cell.length_b   1.000
_cell.length_c   1.000
_cell.angle_alpha   90.00
_cell.angle_beta   90.00
_cell.angle_gamma   90.00
#
_symmetry.space_group_name_H-M   'P 1'
#
loop_
_entity.id
_entity.type
_entity.pdbx_description
1 polymer ?
#
loop_
_entity_poly.entity_id
_entity_poly.type
_entity_poly.pdbx_seq_one_letter_code
_entity_poly.pdbx_strand_id
1 'polypeptide(L)'
;MSTPLKRLGQVLRPDPQPDAPATQARPPPPNKHTDKVAWNARLEEELELKYSSGSTPTAEKSGKQAKSQCCHDHGFDAVSPDIGRILDALVREEIVLANWKALSVVKKRELILEGLYRGSCACPRESSRLDCPELRIEGLTGDGEYNLINLLKQILARSPTRNLASLEIFEYTHPAVDHQYKCSPDAPETLKASLKTAELSRTFCIVSTLIGILQAYKTEFPTNASPKPRDEVPKASEEKKPDGGAKSPQVDSLRFKNLFDNSERCKACHKKLNDNFKWCTRCQVVLYCSSECQEKDASAHKKVCEKENSDKPDATPTFIGCPAPANGYVRSPALWRQIWHLSKPELVSLLSSYHFDITPGRAIPLVFDISQRDPTHIHFHIARKRAMATGDLSAIYMMCALAIRHFEQFPSGRSVMGDLVRRQFEKEYDVVLTPEAFEQAGEYEPPTDKEITEELIYLMLRQFRADRVRGERSTQVER
;
A
#
# COMPACT_ATOMS: atom_id res chain seq x y z
N MET A 1 -22.90 71.97 55.77
CA MET A 1 -21.44 72.10 55.87
C MET A 1 -20.84 70.72 55.71
N SER A 2 -20.34 70.41 54.52
CA SER A 2 -19.81 69.09 54.18
C SER A 2 -18.50 69.26 53.43
N THR A 3 -17.42 68.88 54.09
CA THR A 3 -16.05 68.84 53.55
C THR A 3 -15.87 67.54 52.73
N PRO A 4 -15.31 67.58 51.51
CA PRO A 4 -15.00 66.36 50.78
C PRO A 4 -13.56 65.90 51.02
N LEU A 5 -13.42 64.66 51.49
CA LEU A 5 -12.16 63.90 51.56
C LEU A 5 -11.71 63.49 50.14
N LYS A 6 -10.63 64.11 49.64
CA LYS A 6 -9.87 63.61 48.48
C LYS A 6 -8.96 62.47 48.94
N ARG A 7 -9.23 61.23 48.51
CA ARG A 7 -8.26 60.12 48.58
C ARG A 7 -7.48 60.04 47.27
N LEU A 8 -6.16 60.23 47.40
CA LEU A 8 -5.13 59.91 46.41
C LEU A 8 -5.06 58.38 46.27
N GLY A 9 -5.40 57.87 45.09
CA GLY A 9 -5.09 56.52 44.65
C GLY A 9 -4.22 56.59 43.40
N GLN A 10 -2.90 56.78 43.59
CA GLN A 10 -1.94 56.61 42.50
C GLN A 10 -1.79 55.11 42.22
N VAL A 11 -2.32 54.68 41.08
CA VAL A 11 -2.06 53.36 40.49
C VAL A 11 -0.63 53.37 39.97
N LEU A 12 0.27 52.65 40.65
CA LEU A 12 1.60 52.36 40.15
C LEU A 12 1.43 51.54 38.85
N ARG A 13 1.84 52.11 37.72
CA ARG A 13 1.97 51.37 36.47
C ARG A 13 3.16 50.41 36.61
N PRO A 14 3.02 49.12 36.29
CA PRO A 14 4.15 48.22 36.26
C PRO A 14 5.17 48.72 35.22
N ASP A 15 6.45 48.66 35.59
CA ASP A 15 7.54 49.03 34.69
C ASP A 15 7.46 48.21 33.39
N PRO A 16 7.76 48.83 32.23
CA PRO A 16 7.79 48.11 30.96
C PRO A 16 8.77 46.95 31.05
N GLN A 17 8.30 45.73 30.79
CA GLN A 17 9.21 44.58 30.67
C GLN A 17 10.23 44.85 29.57
N PRO A 18 11.51 44.51 29.79
CA PRO A 18 12.54 44.67 28.77
C PRO A 18 12.15 43.91 27.51
N ASP A 19 12.32 44.55 26.35
CA ASP A 19 12.03 43.98 25.04
C ASP A 19 12.67 42.59 24.93
N ALA A 20 11.85 41.58 24.62
CA ALA A 20 12.33 40.21 24.42
C ALA A 20 13.42 40.24 23.35
N PRO A 21 14.59 39.61 23.59
CA PRO A 21 15.69 39.65 22.64
C PRO A 21 15.21 39.13 21.28
N ALA A 22 15.50 39.88 20.22
CA ALA A 22 15.12 39.56 18.86
C ALA A 22 15.48 38.10 18.55
N THR A 23 14.45 37.28 18.30
CA THR A 23 14.61 35.85 18.08
C THR A 23 15.39 35.67 16.78
N GLN A 24 16.66 35.30 16.88
CA GLN A 24 17.48 35.04 15.68
C GLN A 24 16.78 33.96 14.84
N ALA A 25 16.59 34.24 13.55
CA ALA A 25 15.93 33.31 12.64
C ALA A 25 16.72 32.00 12.61
N ARG A 26 16.06 30.88 12.93
CA ARG A 26 16.69 29.56 12.89
C ARG A 26 17.08 29.20 11.45
N PRO A 27 18.24 28.57 11.23
CA PRO A 27 18.62 28.10 9.90
C PRO A 27 17.60 27.09 9.35
N PRO A 28 17.45 26.98 8.01
CA PRO A 28 16.56 26.01 7.39
C PRO A 28 16.94 24.57 7.76
N PRO A 29 15.98 23.63 7.80
CA PRO A 29 16.26 22.24 8.12
C PRO A 29 17.18 21.57 7.09
N PRO A 30 18.14 20.73 7.51
CA PRO A 30 18.93 19.93 6.58
C PRO A 30 18.04 19.02 5.73
N ASN A 31 18.43 18.78 4.47
CA ASN A 31 17.67 17.94 3.54
C ASN A 31 17.93 16.45 3.81
N LYS A 32 16.87 15.72 4.19
CA LYS A 32 16.92 14.29 4.54
C LYS A 32 17.40 13.36 3.42
N HIS A 33 17.29 13.76 2.15
CA HIS A 33 17.73 12.95 1.02
C HIS A 33 19.24 13.07 0.75
N THR A 34 19.87 14.15 1.19
CA THR A 34 21.29 14.44 0.95
C THR A 34 22.15 14.32 2.18
N ASP A 35 21.62 14.66 3.37
CA ASP A 35 22.34 14.61 4.64
C ASP A 35 21.44 14.09 5.76
N LYS A 36 21.32 12.76 5.84
CA LYS A 36 20.50 12.09 6.84
C LYS A 36 21.01 12.34 8.26
N VAL A 37 22.32 12.49 8.44
CA VAL A 37 22.95 12.65 9.75
C VAL A 37 22.59 14.01 10.33
N ALA A 38 22.84 15.10 9.59
CA ALA A 38 22.48 16.44 10.06
C ALA A 38 20.96 16.60 10.22
N TRP A 39 20.19 16.01 9.30
CA TRP A 39 18.73 16.00 9.39
C TRP A 39 18.23 15.33 10.67
N ASN A 40 18.78 14.16 11.04
CA ASN A 40 18.37 13.50 12.27
C ASN A 40 18.90 14.20 13.52
N ALA A 41 20.11 14.76 13.49
CA ALA A 41 20.66 15.50 14.62
C ALA A 41 19.77 16.69 15.01
N ARG A 42 19.18 17.37 14.03
CA ARG A 42 18.19 18.43 14.28
C ARG A 42 16.93 17.89 14.98
N LEU A 43 16.43 16.72 14.57
CA LEU A 43 15.29 16.11 15.25
C LEU A 43 15.62 15.80 16.72
N GLU A 44 16.79 15.23 16.99
CA GLU A 44 17.23 14.91 18.36
C GLU A 44 17.28 16.15 19.25
N GLU A 45 17.78 17.28 18.73
CA GLU A 45 17.77 18.57 19.42
C GLU A 45 16.35 19.07 19.69
N GLU A 46 15.45 18.97 18.70
CA GLU A 46 14.06 19.39 18.84
C GLU A 46 13.28 18.50 19.84
N LEU A 47 13.55 17.19 19.87
CA LEU A 47 13.01 16.26 20.86
C LEU A 47 13.54 16.57 22.27
N GLU A 48 14.84 16.80 22.42
CA GLU A 48 15.46 17.17 23.69
C GLU A 48 14.85 18.48 24.23
N LEU A 49 14.74 19.50 23.38
CA LEU A 49 14.11 20.77 23.76
C LEU A 49 12.65 20.57 24.20
N LYS A 50 11.90 19.73 23.47
CA LYS A 50 10.49 19.47 23.75
C LYS A 50 10.28 18.70 25.05
N TYR A 51 11.08 17.68 25.33
CA TYR A 51 10.83 16.74 26.43
C TYR A 51 11.68 16.98 27.69
N SER A 52 12.79 17.71 27.61
CA SER A 52 13.66 17.98 28.79
C SER A 52 13.26 19.21 29.59
N SER A 53 12.39 20.06 29.04
CA SER A 53 11.95 21.31 29.70
C SER A 53 11.06 21.09 30.93
N GLY A 54 10.57 19.87 31.18
CA GLY A 54 9.63 19.56 32.28
C GLY A 54 8.27 20.26 32.16
N SER A 55 8.15 21.25 31.29
CA SER A 55 6.92 21.94 30.93
C SER A 55 6.26 21.21 29.76
N THR A 56 5.49 20.17 30.05
CA THR A 56 4.55 19.62 29.07
C THR A 56 3.50 20.69 28.77
N PRO A 57 3.39 21.20 27.53
CA PRO A 57 2.32 22.11 27.17
C PRO A 57 1.01 21.32 27.31
N THR A 58 0.18 21.66 28.31
CA THR A 58 -1.15 21.05 28.41
C THR A 58 -2.01 21.56 27.26
N ALA A 59 -2.64 20.63 26.53
CA ALA A 59 -3.42 20.93 25.33
C ALA A 59 -4.50 22.00 25.56
N GLU A 60 -5.01 22.11 26.80
CA GLU A 60 -6.02 23.08 27.24
C GLU A 60 -5.65 24.55 26.98
N LYS A 61 -4.35 24.91 26.96
CA LYS A 61 -3.93 26.32 26.78
C LYS A 61 -3.88 26.79 25.33
N SER A 62 -4.08 25.89 24.36
CA SER A 62 -3.91 26.20 22.92
C SER A 62 -5.21 26.54 22.17
N GLY A 63 -6.31 26.83 22.89
CA GLY A 63 -7.68 27.06 22.36
C GLY A 63 -7.90 28.12 21.28
N LYS A 64 -6.83 28.67 20.67
CA LYS A 64 -6.93 29.29 19.35
C LYS A 64 -7.21 28.18 18.35
N GLN A 65 -8.46 28.12 17.86
CA GLN A 65 -8.91 27.30 16.74
C GLN A 65 -7.89 27.35 15.60
N ALA A 66 -6.94 26.41 15.59
CA ALA A 66 -6.27 26.06 14.38
C ALA A 66 -7.38 25.54 13.47
N LYS A 67 -7.69 26.27 12.39
CA LYS A 67 -8.39 25.72 11.23
C LYS A 67 -7.49 24.63 10.66
N SER A 68 -7.45 23.50 11.35
CA SER A 68 -6.73 22.31 10.97
C SER A 68 -7.46 21.79 9.75
N GLN A 69 -6.89 22.08 8.58
CA GLN A 69 -7.24 21.40 7.36
C GLN A 69 -6.91 19.93 7.59
N CYS A 70 -7.93 19.19 8.02
CA CYS A 70 -7.85 17.78 8.32
C CYS A 70 -7.45 17.09 7.01
N CYS A 71 -6.18 16.70 6.90
CA CYS A 71 -5.69 15.92 5.78
C CYS A 71 -6.43 14.58 5.85
N HIS A 72 -7.30 14.33 4.88
CA HIS A 72 -8.10 13.10 4.79
C HIS A 72 -7.26 11.83 5.01
N ASP A 73 -7.86 10.88 5.73
CA ASP A 73 -7.38 9.63 6.32
C ASP A 73 -6.67 8.61 5.39
N HIS A 74 -6.24 8.99 4.20
CA HIS A 74 -5.75 8.05 3.17
C HIS A 74 -4.42 7.35 3.50
N GLY A 75 -3.70 7.77 4.55
CA GLY A 75 -2.40 7.19 4.91
C GLY A 75 -2.50 5.88 5.70
N PHE A 76 -3.50 5.74 6.57
CA PHE A 76 -3.51 4.67 7.57
C PHE A 76 -3.84 3.29 6.97
N ASP A 77 -4.80 3.26 6.04
CA ASP A 77 -5.19 2.03 5.30
C ASP A 77 -4.05 1.46 4.45
N ALA A 78 -3.06 2.27 4.06
CA ALA A 78 -1.94 1.83 3.23
C ALA A 78 -0.89 1.03 4.02
N VAL A 79 -0.82 1.18 5.36
CA VAL A 79 0.23 0.56 6.19
C VAL A 79 -0.18 -0.73 6.89
N SER A 80 -1.49 -1.00 7.02
CA SER A 80 -2.01 -2.27 7.56
C SER A 80 -1.40 -3.53 6.90
N PRO A 81 -1.24 -3.61 5.56
CA PRO A 81 -0.60 -4.76 4.92
C PRO A 81 0.89 -4.90 5.24
N ASP A 82 1.59 -3.79 5.46
CA ASP A 82 3.03 -3.79 5.76
C ASP A 82 3.29 -4.12 7.24
N ILE A 83 2.41 -3.74 8.17
CA ILE A 83 2.43 -4.20 9.58
C ILE A 83 2.35 -5.73 9.65
N GLY A 84 1.48 -6.34 8.85
CA GLY A 84 1.41 -7.80 8.74
C GLY A 84 2.72 -8.44 8.32
N ARG A 85 3.46 -7.80 7.40
CA ARG A 85 4.77 -8.28 6.95
C ARG A 85 5.87 -8.09 8.01
N ILE A 86 5.80 -7.05 8.84
CA ILE A 86 6.69 -6.89 10.01
C ILE A 86 6.45 -8.02 10.99
N LEU A 87 5.19 -8.24 11.35
CA LEU A 87 4.81 -9.25 12.33
C LEU A 87 5.25 -10.63 11.84
N ASP A 88 5.03 -10.95 10.57
CA ASP A 88 5.53 -12.17 9.96
C ASP A 88 7.07 -12.26 9.93
N ALA A 89 7.77 -11.15 9.72
CA ALA A 89 9.24 -11.11 9.73
C ALA A 89 9.85 -11.24 11.14
N LEU A 90 9.16 -10.76 12.17
CA LEU A 90 9.63 -10.80 13.57
C LEU A 90 9.25 -12.11 14.27
N VAL A 91 8.04 -12.63 14.01
CA VAL A 91 7.55 -13.90 14.58
C VAL A 91 8.41 -15.08 14.12
N ARG A 92 9.01 -15.00 12.92
CA ARG A 92 9.77 -16.11 12.32
C ARG A 92 11.24 -16.16 12.73
N GLU A 93 11.80 -15.14 13.37
CA GLU A 93 13.25 -15.08 13.57
C GLU A 93 13.68 -14.60 14.98
N GLU A 94 13.80 -15.55 15.92
CA GLU A 94 14.75 -15.44 17.05
C GLU A 94 16.17 -15.08 16.54
N ILE A 95 16.47 -15.45 15.30
CA ILE A 95 17.72 -15.17 14.56
C ILE A 95 17.91 -13.66 14.31
N VAL A 96 16.89 -12.89 13.93
CA VAL A 96 17.01 -11.42 13.76
C VAL A 96 17.36 -10.76 15.09
N LEU A 97 16.73 -11.21 16.18
CA LEU A 97 16.99 -10.65 17.51
C LEU A 97 18.41 -10.99 17.99
N ALA A 98 18.87 -12.22 17.77
CA ALA A 98 20.23 -12.64 18.10
C ALA A 98 21.28 -11.88 17.27
N ASN A 99 21.07 -11.80 15.95
CA ASN A 99 21.98 -11.12 15.04
C ASN A 99 21.99 -9.60 15.28
N TRP A 100 20.83 -8.99 15.56
CA TRP A 100 20.75 -7.58 15.92
C TRP A 100 21.62 -7.26 17.13
N LYS A 101 21.53 -8.08 18.19
CA LYS A 101 22.35 -7.90 19.39
C LYS A 101 23.85 -7.96 19.08
N ALA A 102 24.24 -8.86 18.19
CA ALA A 102 25.64 -9.05 17.76
C ALA A 102 26.20 -7.90 16.89
N LEU A 103 25.35 -7.05 16.31
CA LEU A 103 25.82 -5.89 15.53
C LEU A 103 26.58 -4.88 16.41
N SER A 104 27.63 -4.29 15.83
CA SER A 104 28.32 -3.17 16.45
C SER A 104 27.38 -1.97 16.60
N VAL A 105 27.64 -1.12 17.61
CA VAL A 105 26.83 0.09 17.85
C VAL A 105 26.82 0.99 16.62
N VAL A 106 27.98 1.15 15.95
CA VAL A 106 28.08 1.93 14.71
C VAL A 106 27.14 1.37 13.65
N LYS A 107 27.11 0.05 13.46
CA LYS A 107 26.24 -0.57 12.46
C LYS A 107 24.76 -0.44 12.80
N LYS A 108 24.39 -0.59 14.08
CA LYS A 108 23.02 -0.33 14.55
C LYS A 108 22.61 1.10 14.25
N ARG A 109 23.48 2.09 14.50
CA ARG A 109 23.22 3.51 14.21
C ARG A 109 22.97 3.76 12.72
N GLU A 110 23.77 3.18 11.83
CA GLU A 110 23.56 3.30 10.38
C GLU A 110 22.19 2.75 9.94
N LEU A 111 21.84 1.55 10.42
CA LEU A 111 20.57 0.91 10.10
C LEU A 111 19.36 1.69 10.68
N ILE A 112 19.49 2.20 11.90
CA ILE A 112 18.48 3.04 12.53
C ILE A 112 18.29 4.34 11.74
N LEU A 113 19.38 4.99 11.34
CA LEU A 113 19.31 6.22 10.56
C LEU A 113 18.63 6.01 9.21
N GLU A 114 18.95 4.90 8.53
CA GLU A 114 18.27 4.50 7.29
C GLU A 114 16.79 4.21 7.52
N GLY A 115 16.46 3.54 8.63
CA GLY A 115 15.07 3.25 8.98
C GLY A 115 14.26 4.49 9.33
N LEU A 116 14.83 5.45 10.05
CA LEU A 116 14.24 6.76 10.33
C LEU A 116 13.97 7.53 9.04
N TYR A 117 14.92 7.50 8.10
CA TYR A 117 14.76 8.09 6.78
C TYR A 117 13.58 7.44 6.02
N ARG A 118 13.56 6.10 5.91
CA ARG A 118 12.48 5.38 5.22
C ARG A 118 11.11 5.60 5.87
N GLY A 119 11.06 5.52 7.20
CA GLY A 119 9.85 5.80 7.98
C GLY A 119 9.33 7.21 7.69
N SER A 120 10.20 8.23 7.73
CA SER A 120 9.82 9.61 7.42
C SER A 120 9.34 9.84 5.98
N CYS A 121 9.76 9.00 5.04
CA CYS A 121 9.28 9.07 3.65
C CYS A 121 7.89 8.41 3.50
N ALA A 122 7.57 7.45 4.36
CA ALA A 122 6.26 6.80 4.41
C ALA A 122 5.23 7.60 5.24
N CYS A 123 5.68 8.34 6.27
CA CYS A 123 4.81 9.14 7.12
C CYS A 123 4.09 10.25 6.35
N PRO A 124 2.76 10.41 6.52
CA PRO A 124 1.99 11.50 5.91
C PRO A 124 2.50 12.89 6.32
N ARG A 125 3.04 13.00 7.54
CA ARG A 125 3.57 14.23 8.12
C ARG A 125 4.90 13.95 8.79
N GLU A 126 5.97 14.53 8.25
CA GLU A 126 7.31 14.38 8.82
C GLU A 126 7.41 14.94 10.24
N SER A 127 6.66 16.01 10.53
CA SER A 127 6.61 16.63 11.86
C SER A 127 6.08 15.71 12.95
N SER A 128 5.33 14.66 12.62
CA SER A 128 4.84 13.67 13.61
C SER A 128 5.98 12.92 14.31
N ARG A 129 7.20 12.94 13.76
CA ARG A 129 8.40 12.41 14.43
C ARG A 129 8.71 13.14 15.74
N LEU A 130 8.32 14.40 15.87
CA LEU A 130 8.48 15.17 17.11
C LEU A 130 7.59 14.66 18.25
N ASP A 131 6.60 13.83 17.96
CA ASP A 131 5.73 13.18 18.94
C ASP A 131 6.22 11.75 19.27
N CYS A 132 7.38 11.33 18.75
CA CYS A 132 7.93 9.99 18.91
C CYS A 132 9.30 10.00 19.63
N PRO A 133 9.35 10.35 20.93
CA PRO A 133 10.61 10.34 21.70
C PRO A 133 11.28 8.96 21.80
N GLU A 134 10.56 7.87 21.48
CA GLU A 134 11.11 6.51 21.40
C GLU A 134 12.05 6.31 20.21
N LEU A 135 11.94 7.16 19.19
CA LEU A 135 12.67 7.01 17.93
C LEU A 135 14.05 7.68 17.92
N ARG A 136 14.58 8.02 19.10
CA ARG A 136 15.95 8.52 19.25
C ARG A 136 16.96 7.43 18.93
N ILE A 137 18.07 7.78 18.29
CA ILE A 137 19.12 6.81 17.92
C ILE A 137 19.64 6.10 19.16
N GLU A 138 19.92 6.82 20.23
CA GLU A 138 20.38 6.28 21.52
C GLU A 138 19.34 5.34 22.14
N GLY A 139 18.06 5.71 22.07
CA GLY A 139 16.95 4.90 22.56
C GLY A 139 16.86 3.56 21.84
N LEU A 140 16.87 3.60 20.50
CA LEU A 140 16.74 2.43 19.63
C LEU A 140 17.97 1.51 19.64
N THR A 141 19.17 2.06 19.85
CA THR A 141 20.43 1.29 19.91
C THR A 141 20.70 0.62 21.25
N GLY A 142 20.19 1.19 22.36
CA GLY A 142 20.48 0.76 23.72
C GLY A 142 19.73 -0.50 24.17
N ASP A 143 19.73 -0.73 25.48
CA ASP A 143 19.04 -1.86 26.13
C ASP A 143 17.80 -1.42 26.94
N GLY A 144 17.39 -0.15 26.82
CA GLY A 144 16.26 0.44 27.55
C GLY A 144 14.88 -0.05 27.07
N GLU A 145 13.81 0.46 27.69
CA GLU A 145 12.42 0.08 27.35
C GLU A 145 12.07 0.37 25.88
N TYR A 146 12.64 1.44 25.31
CA TYR A 146 12.37 1.88 23.94
C TYR A 146 13.40 1.40 22.92
N ASN A 147 14.23 0.41 23.27
CA ASN A 147 15.12 -0.19 22.27
C ASN A 147 14.32 -0.88 21.15
N LEU A 148 14.96 -1.04 19.98
CA LEU A 148 14.33 -1.63 18.81
C LEU A 148 13.60 -2.94 19.14
N ILE A 149 14.27 -3.87 19.84
CA ILE A 149 13.72 -5.19 20.16
C ILE A 149 12.47 -5.06 21.03
N ASN A 150 12.49 -4.21 22.05
CA ASN A 150 11.37 -4.05 22.96
C ASN A 150 10.16 -3.40 22.27
N LEU A 151 10.36 -2.38 21.43
CA LEU A 151 9.28 -1.80 20.65
C LEU A 151 8.63 -2.82 19.71
N LEU A 152 9.44 -3.66 19.06
CA LEU A 152 8.96 -4.75 18.21
C LEU A 152 8.16 -5.80 19.01
N LYS A 153 8.63 -6.18 20.21
CA LYS A 153 7.91 -7.08 21.12
C LYS A 153 6.57 -6.51 21.57
N GLN A 154 6.49 -5.21 21.83
CA GLN A 154 5.23 -4.58 22.21
C GLN A 154 4.19 -4.70 21.08
N ILE A 155 4.56 -4.47 19.82
CA ILE A 155 3.68 -4.70 18.65
C ILE A 155 3.19 -6.16 18.63
N LEU A 156 4.11 -7.11 18.82
CA LEU A 156 3.80 -8.54 18.76
C LEU A 156 2.82 -8.98 19.85
N ALA A 157 3.02 -8.52 21.10
CA ALA A 157 2.23 -8.94 22.25
C ALA A 157 0.73 -8.59 22.12
N ARG A 158 0.39 -7.52 21.39
CA ARG A 158 -0.98 -7.02 21.24
C ARG A 158 -1.71 -7.52 19.99
N SER A 159 -1.05 -8.30 19.13
CA SER A 159 -1.66 -8.94 17.95
C SER A 159 -1.64 -10.49 18.04
N PRO A 160 -2.18 -11.10 19.11
CA PRO A 160 -2.02 -12.54 19.36
C PRO A 160 -2.71 -13.43 18.31
N THR A 161 -3.78 -12.94 17.68
CA THR A 161 -4.62 -13.73 16.76
C THR A 161 -4.17 -13.67 15.30
N ARG A 162 -3.11 -12.94 14.97
CA ARG A 162 -2.68 -12.63 13.58
C ARG A 162 -3.81 -12.04 12.70
N ASN A 163 -4.92 -11.59 13.31
CA ASN A 163 -6.03 -11.01 12.59
C ASN A 163 -5.79 -9.50 12.41
N LEU A 164 -5.13 -9.15 11.31
CA LEU A 164 -4.76 -7.78 10.96
C LEU A 164 -5.96 -6.87 10.64
N ALA A 165 -7.14 -7.45 10.46
CA ALA A 165 -8.38 -6.70 10.22
C ALA A 165 -8.89 -6.01 11.49
N SER A 166 -8.46 -6.46 12.67
CA SER A 166 -8.79 -5.87 13.96
C SER A 166 -7.53 -5.39 14.69
N LEU A 167 -6.62 -4.70 13.98
CA LEU A 167 -5.58 -3.91 14.64
C LEU A 167 -6.28 -2.81 15.43
N GLU A 168 -6.72 -3.15 16.65
CA GLU A 168 -6.96 -2.17 17.70
C GLU A 168 -5.75 -1.25 17.69
N ILE A 169 -6.04 0.05 17.53
CA ILE A 169 -5.04 1.09 17.31
C ILE A 169 -3.92 0.89 18.31
N PHE A 170 -2.72 0.59 17.83
CA PHE A 170 -1.60 0.31 18.71
C PHE A 170 -1.24 1.59 19.45
N GLU A 171 -1.47 1.65 20.76
CA GLU A 171 -1.10 2.79 21.59
C GLU A 171 0.28 2.54 22.22
N TYR A 172 1.31 3.23 21.71
CA TYR A 172 2.63 3.30 22.35
C TYR A 172 2.53 4.24 23.56
N THR A 173 2.67 3.69 24.76
CA THR A 173 2.71 4.50 25.98
C THR A 173 4.09 5.11 26.17
N HIS A 174 4.15 6.42 26.30
CA HIS A 174 5.35 7.12 26.75
C HIS A 174 4.94 8.17 27.79
N PRO A 175 5.48 8.17 29.01
CA PRO A 175 4.98 8.99 30.11
C PRO A 175 4.80 10.48 29.75
N ALA A 176 5.77 11.06 29.03
CA ALA A 176 5.70 12.46 28.61
C ALA A 176 4.66 12.73 27.51
N VAL A 177 4.45 11.75 26.62
CA VAL A 177 3.48 11.88 25.53
C VAL A 177 2.08 11.58 26.05
N ASP A 178 1.90 10.54 26.83
CA ASP A 178 0.61 10.19 27.44
C ASP A 178 0.06 11.35 28.26
N HIS A 179 0.93 12.11 28.94
CA HIS A 179 0.54 13.35 29.62
C HIS A 179 0.07 14.44 28.65
N GLN A 180 0.72 14.61 27.49
CA GLN A 180 0.34 15.59 26.46
C GLN A 180 -1.00 15.23 25.77
N TYR A 181 -1.29 13.94 25.61
CA TYR A 181 -2.49 13.45 24.93
C TYR A 181 -3.65 13.17 25.88
N LYS A 182 -3.45 13.26 27.20
CA LYS A 182 -4.54 13.20 28.18
C LYS A 182 -5.53 14.32 27.93
N CYS A 183 -6.79 13.93 27.80
CA CYS A 183 -7.91 14.84 27.62
C CYS A 183 -8.91 14.62 28.76
N SER A 184 -9.54 15.70 29.24
CA SER A 184 -10.65 15.58 30.20
C SER A 184 -11.80 14.77 29.57
N PRO A 185 -12.52 13.92 30.33
CA PRO A 185 -13.73 13.25 29.85
C PRO A 185 -14.75 14.23 29.24
N ASP A 186 -14.81 15.46 29.77
CA ASP A 186 -15.73 16.53 29.33
C ASP A 186 -15.20 17.38 28.17
N ALA A 187 -14.03 17.03 27.62
CA ALA A 187 -13.46 17.78 26.51
C ALA A 187 -14.34 17.69 25.24
N PRO A 188 -14.33 18.73 24.38
CA PRO A 188 -15.06 18.69 23.12
C PRO A 188 -14.68 17.47 22.26
N GLU A 189 -15.66 16.82 21.64
CA GLU A 189 -15.43 15.66 20.76
C GLU A 189 -14.45 15.96 19.62
N THR A 190 -14.40 17.20 19.15
CA THR A 190 -13.43 17.65 18.13
C THR A 190 -11.99 17.61 18.65
N LEU A 191 -11.76 17.93 19.93
CA LEU A 191 -10.44 17.84 20.54
C LEU A 191 -10.05 16.37 20.75
N LYS A 192 -10.98 15.54 21.26
CA LYS A 192 -10.76 14.09 21.42
C LYS A 192 -10.40 13.44 20.08
N ALA A 193 -11.14 13.75 19.02
CA ALA A 193 -10.86 13.27 17.67
C ALA A 193 -9.47 13.74 17.19
N SER A 194 -9.13 15.02 17.37
CA SER A 194 -7.81 15.56 16.98
C SER A 194 -6.65 14.88 17.72
N LEU A 195 -6.80 14.65 19.03
CA LEU A 195 -5.80 13.94 19.83
C LEU A 195 -5.68 12.48 19.36
N LYS A 196 -6.80 11.82 19.05
CA LYS A 196 -6.78 10.46 18.51
C LYS A 196 -6.10 10.38 17.15
N THR A 197 -6.33 11.35 16.26
CA THR A 197 -5.62 11.44 14.97
C THR A 197 -4.11 11.65 15.15
N ALA A 198 -3.72 12.48 16.12
CA ALA A 198 -2.31 12.71 16.41
C ALA A 198 -1.64 11.46 17.02
N GLU A 199 -2.36 10.70 17.85
CA GLU A 199 -1.90 9.42 18.39
C GLU A 199 -1.73 8.37 17.28
N LEU A 200 -2.71 8.26 16.38
CA LEU A 200 -2.60 7.42 15.18
C LEU A 200 -1.37 7.79 14.35
N SER A 201 -1.16 9.08 14.09
CA SER A 201 -0.01 9.57 13.32
C SER A 201 1.32 9.21 13.97
N ARG A 202 1.40 9.27 15.32
CA ARG A 202 2.56 8.85 16.11
C ARG A 202 2.80 7.34 15.96
N THR A 203 1.78 6.52 16.16
CA THR A 203 1.87 5.06 16.01
C THR A 203 2.34 4.67 14.61
N PHE A 204 1.76 5.30 13.59
CA PHE A 204 2.18 5.11 12.21
C PHE A 204 3.67 5.41 12.02
N CYS A 205 4.15 6.50 12.61
CA CYS A 205 5.54 6.93 12.48
C CYS A 205 6.51 5.95 13.14
N ILE A 206 6.17 5.44 14.33
CA ILE A 206 6.95 4.43 15.02
C ILE A 206 6.99 3.16 14.18
N VAL A 207 5.85 2.61 13.81
CA VAL A 207 5.73 1.39 12.99
C VAL A 207 6.51 1.52 11.67
N SER A 208 6.32 2.63 10.94
CA SER A 208 6.98 2.84 9.64
C SER A 208 8.50 2.93 9.77
N THR A 209 8.99 3.53 10.87
CA THR A 209 10.42 3.56 11.18
C THR A 209 10.93 2.14 11.46
N LEU A 210 10.23 1.37 12.30
CA LEU A 210 10.61 0.00 12.62
C LEU A 210 10.64 -0.90 11.36
N ILE A 211 9.67 -0.75 10.44
CA ILE A 211 9.72 -1.36 9.10
C ILE A 211 11.00 -0.97 8.38
N GLY A 212 11.27 0.33 8.31
CA GLY A 212 12.42 0.87 7.60
C GLY A 212 13.73 0.27 8.08
N ILE A 213 13.89 0.11 9.41
CA ILE A 213 15.08 -0.48 10.03
C ILE A 213 15.21 -1.95 9.61
N LEU A 214 14.14 -2.74 9.72
CA LEU A 214 14.15 -4.15 9.33
C LEU A 214 14.43 -4.34 7.84
N GLN A 215 13.88 -3.48 6.99
CA GLN A 215 14.16 -3.50 5.56
C GLN A 215 15.62 -3.15 5.25
N ALA A 216 16.18 -2.14 5.91
CA ALA A 216 17.58 -1.78 5.78
C ALA A 216 18.50 -2.94 6.19
N TYR A 217 18.18 -3.57 7.32
CA TYR A 217 18.90 -4.74 7.82
C TYR A 217 18.88 -5.90 6.80
N LYS A 218 17.70 -6.24 6.27
CA LYS A 218 17.56 -7.31 5.26
C LYS A 218 18.31 -7.04 3.95
N THR A 219 18.38 -5.77 3.52
CA THR A 219 19.11 -5.43 2.29
C THR A 219 20.61 -5.58 2.41
N GLU A 220 21.18 -5.41 3.62
CA GLU A 220 22.61 -5.54 3.86
C GLU A 220 23.03 -6.96 4.23
N PHE A 221 22.13 -7.70 4.89
CA PHE A 221 22.32 -9.09 5.26
C PHE A 221 21.27 -9.95 4.56
N PRO A 222 21.38 -10.17 3.23
CA PRO A 222 20.53 -11.13 2.57
C PRO A 222 20.73 -12.47 3.29
N THR A 223 19.65 -13.02 3.84
CA THR A 223 19.67 -14.31 4.51
C THR A 223 20.30 -15.32 3.55
N ASN A 224 21.34 -16.03 3.99
CA ASN A 224 22.13 -16.97 3.19
C ASN A 224 21.36 -18.26 2.82
N ALA A 225 20.11 -18.14 2.39
CA ALA A 225 19.36 -19.19 1.72
C ALA A 225 19.56 -19.02 0.20
N SER A 226 20.71 -19.48 -0.30
CA SER A 226 20.96 -19.59 -1.74
C SER A 226 20.68 -21.01 -2.22
N PRO A 227 20.07 -21.21 -3.41
CA PRO A 227 19.93 -22.52 -4.02
C PRO A 227 21.30 -23.13 -4.34
N LYS A 228 21.45 -24.44 -4.14
CA LYS A 228 22.67 -25.19 -4.47
C LYS A 228 23.06 -24.97 -5.96
N PRO A 229 24.34 -24.71 -6.27
CA PRO A 229 24.81 -24.73 -7.65
C PRO A 229 24.78 -26.16 -8.19
N ARG A 230 24.30 -26.31 -9.44
CA ARG A 230 24.39 -27.54 -10.23
C ARG A 230 25.80 -27.69 -10.82
N ASP A 231 26.14 -28.95 -11.07
CA ASP A 231 27.47 -29.51 -11.23
C ASP A 231 28.35 -28.93 -12.34
N GLU A 232 29.64 -28.97 -12.07
CA GLU A 232 30.77 -28.63 -12.94
C GLU A 232 30.93 -29.63 -14.09
N VAL A 233 31.31 -29.13 -15.28
CA VAL A 233 31.98 -29.90 -16.36
C VAL A 233 33.06 -28.99 -17.00
N PRO A 234 34.24 -29.50 -17.40
CA PRO A 234 35.52 -28.79 -17.24
C PRO A 234 36.04 -27.98 -18.44
N LYS A 235 37.04 -27.14 -18.11
CA LYS A 235 37.80 -26.17 -18.92
C LYS A 235 38.70 -26.77 -20.02
N ALA A 236 38.80 -26.05 -21.14
CA ALA A 236 40.02 -25.68 -21.89
C ALA A 236 39.60 -24.56 -22.89
N SER A 237 40.31 -23.48 -23.20
CA SER A 237 41.74 -23.16 -23.18
C SER A 237 41.96 -21.63 -23.17
N GLU A 238 43.21 -21.24 -22.92
CA GLU A 238 43.90 -19.93 -22.92
C GLU A 238 43.56 -19.03 -24.15
N GLU A 239 43.70 -17.70 -24.18
CA GLU A 239 44.86 -16.86 -23.86
C GLU A 239 44.51 -15.32 -23.91
N LYS A 240 45.32 -14.51 -23.18
CA LYS A 240 45.66 -13.06 -23.34
C LYS A 240 44.70 -11.92 -22.93
N LYS A 241 45.20 -11.13 -21.95
CA LYS A 241 44.80 -9.74 -21.56
C LYS A 241 45.32 -8.70 -22.59
N PRO A 242 44.76 -7.48 -22.64
CA PRO A 242 45.30 -6.38 -21.81
C PRO A 242 44.25 -5.46 -21.16
N ASP A 243 44.78 -4.53 -20.36
CA ASP A 243 44.20 -3.62 -19.38
C ASP A 243 42.93 -2.80 -19.74
N GLY A 244 42.19 -2.49 -18.67
CA GLY A 244 41.63 -1.14 -18.48
C GLY A 244 40.11 -1.01 -18.53
N GLY A 245 39.48 -0.87 -17.36
CA GLY A 245 38.13 -0.28 -17.23
C GLY A 245 37.08 -1.21 -16.64
N ALA A 246 36.99 -1.23 -15.31
CA ALA A 246 35.98 -1.97 -14.57
C ALA A 246 34.55 -1.49 -14.91
N LYS A 247 33.79 -2.36 -15.60
CA LYS A 247 32.31 -2.36 -15.57
C LYS A 247 31.87 -3.64 -14.87
N SER A 248 31.08 -3.50 -13.81
CA SER A 248 30.52 -4.63 -13.08
C SER A 248 29.49 -5.38 -13.92
N PRO A 249 29.35 -6.70 -13.74
CA PRO A 249 28.37 -7.51 -14.44
C PRO A 249 27.00 -7.35 -13.75
N GLN A 250 26.06 -6.67 -14.42
CA GLN A 250 24.64 -6.75 -14.07
C GLN A 250 24.02 -7.96 -14.79
N VAL A 251 23.57 -8.95 -14.01
CA VAL A 251 22.73 -10.05 -14.49
C VAL A 251 21.50 -10.16 -13.58
N ASP A 252 20.33 -10.16 -14.24
CA ASP A 252 19.03 -10.75 -13.86
C ASP A 252 18.07 -10.13 -12.83
N SER A 253 17.93 -8.80 -12.78
CA SER A 253 16.77 -8.16 -12.10
C SER A 253 15.94 -7.18 -12.96
N LEU A 254 16.26 -7.01 -14.25
CA LEU A 254 15.62 -6.00 -15.13
C LEU A 254 14.47 -6.52 -16.02
N ARG A 255 14.09 -7.80 -15.94
CA ARG A 255 13.13 -8.38 -16.89
C ARG A 255 11.65 -8.11 -16.60
N PHE A 256 11.24 -7.84 -15.36
CA PHE A 256 9.81 -7.76 -15.02
C PHE A 256 9.27 -6.36 -14.68
N LYS A 257 10.13 -5.40 -14.29
CA LYS A 257 9.71 -4.00 -14.06
C LYS A 257 9.32 -3.26 -15.34
N ASN A 258 9.74 -3.74 -16.52
CA ASN A 258 9.58 -3.05 -17.80
C ASN A 258 8.27 -3.35 -18.57
N LEU A 259 7.38 -4.21 -18.05
CA LEU A 259 6.17 -4.61 -18.78
C LEU A 259 4.97 -3.67 -18.60
N PHE A 260 4.89 -2.91 -17.49
CA PHE A 260 3.70 -2.08 -17.19
C PHE A 260 3.97 -0.57 -17.23
N ASP A 261 5.19 -0.12 -16.93
CA ASP A 261 5.60 1.30 -17.02
C ASP A 261 5.74 1.79 -18.48
N ASN A 262 5.64 0.86 -19.45
CA ASN A 262 5.66 1.12 -20.88
C ASN A 262 4.28 1.04 -21.55
N SER A 263 3.19 0.85 -20.78
CA SER A 263 1.84 0.70 -21.35
C SER A 263 1.29 1.96 -22.04
N GLU A 264 1.85 3.13 -21.75
CA GLU A 264 1.51 4.39 -22.43
C GLU A 264 2.55 4.84 -23.46
N ARG A 265 3.55 4.00 -23.78
CA ARG A 265 4.62 4.37 -24.70
C ARG A 265 4.69 3.40 -25.86
N CYS A 266 4.90 3.93 -27.05
CA CYS A 266 5.12 3.11 -28.24
C CYS A 266 6.36 2.22 -28.03
N LYS A 267 6.22 0.91 -28.24
CA LYS A 267 7.34 -0.02 -28.03
C LYS A 267 8.57 0.28 -28.88
N ALA A 268 8.34 0.73 -30.12
CA ALA A 268 9.41 1.00 -31.08
C ALA A 268 10.14 2.33 -30.89
N CYS A 269 9.43 3.40 -30.53
CA CYS A 269 9.99 4.76 -30.48
C CYS A 269 9.95 5.40 -29.09
N HIS A 270 9.35 4.73 -28.10
CA HIS A 270 9.21 5.15 -26.70
C HIS A 270 8.50 6.49 -26.47
N LYS A 271 7.90 7.08 -27.51
CA LYS A 271 7.03 8.26 -27.39
C LYS A 271 5.72 7.88 -26.70
N LYS A 272 5.15 8.83 -25.95
CA LYS A 272 3.83 8.68 -25.36
C LYS A 272 2.79 8.44 -26.47
N LEU A 273 1.91 7.46 -26.26
CA LEU A 273 0.82 7.14 -27.18
C LEU A 273 -0.24 8.24 -27.13
N ASN A 274 -0.76 8.62 -28.30
CA ASN A 274 -1.98 9.40 -28.44
C ASN A 274 -3.20 8.46 -28.52
N ASP A 275 -4.41 9.00 -28.54
CA ASP A 275 -5.64 8.18 -28.57
C ASP A 275 -5.76 7.26 -29.81
N ASN A 276 -4.95 7.51 -30.85
CA ASN A 276 -4.93 6.75 -32.11
C ASN A 276 -3.77 5.74 -32.17
N PHE A 277 -3.55 4.96 -31.11
CA PHE A 277 -2.55 3.90 -31.11
C PHE A 277 -3.05 2.62 -31.79
N LYS A 278 -2.10 1.77 -32.22
CA LYS A 278 -2.35 0.46 -32.82
C LYS A 278 -1.80 -0.64 -31.94
N TRP A 279 -2.58 -1.70 -31.77
CA TRP A 279 -2.12 -2.94 -31.16
C TRP A 279 -1.39 -3.80 -32.19
N CYS A 280 -0.44 -4.61 -31.73
CA CYS A 280 0.05 -5.73 -32.54
C CYS A 280 -1.14 -6.61 -32.94
N THR A 281 -1.38 -6.78 -34.24
CA THR A 281 -2.51 -7.56 -34.75
C THR A 281 -2.45 -9.04 -34.38
N ARG A 282 -1.26 -9.55 -34.03
CA ARG A 282 -1.06 -10.96 -33.64
C ARG A 282 -1.29 -11.22 -32.16
N CYS A 283 -0.54 -10.56 -31.26
CA CYS A 283 -0.64 -10.82 -29.82
C CYS A 283 -1.62 -9.89 -29.09
N GLN A 284 -1.95 -8.72 -29.65
CA GLN A 284 -2.74 -7.68 -28.98
C GLN A 284 -2.22 -7.23 -27.61
N VAL A 285 -0.94 -7.48 -27.30
CA VAL A 285 -0.30 -7.08 -26.03
C VAL A 285 0.53 -5.80 -26.19
N VAL A 286 1.23 -5.65 -27.31
CA VAL A 286 2.15 -4.53 -27.55
C VAL A 286 1.48 -3.39 -28.33
N LEU A 287 1.77 -2.16 -27.92
CA LEU A 287 1.20 -0.92 -28.45
C LEU A 287 2.22 -0.12 -29.29
N TYR A 288 1.73 0.46 -30.38
CA TYR A 288 2.51 1.29 -31.30
C TYR A 288 1.76 2.59 -31.62
N CYS A 289 2.47 3.70 -31.80
CA CYS A 289 1.85 4.96 -32.20
C CYS A 289 1.51 5.04 -33.70
N SER A 290 2.06 4.14 -34.53
CA SER A 290 1.82 4.08 -35.97
C SER A 290 2.14 2.68 -36.53
N SER A 291 1.65 2.38 -37.73
CA SER A 291 2.01 1.16 -38.47
C SER A 291 3.51 1.09 -38.76
N GLU A 292 4.13 2.23 -39.05
CA GLU A 292 5.57 2.33 -39.30
C GLU A 292 6.41 1.91 -38.07
N CYS A 293 5.95 2.28 -36.86
CA CYS A 293 6.57 1.82 -35.61
C CYS A 293 6.37 0.31 -35.38
N GLN A 294 5.21 -0.23 -35.74
CA GLN A 294 4.94 -1.67 -35.66
C GLN A 294 5.84 -2.46 -36.62
N GLU A 295 6.02 -1.98 -37.85
CA GLU A 295 6.92 -2.59 -38.84
C GLU A 295 8.39 -2.52 -38.41
N LYS A 296 8.80 -1.38 -37.83
CA LYS A 296 10.16 -1.20 -37.31
C LYS A 296 10.50 -2.16 -36.18
N ASP A 297 9.56 -2.42 -35.27
CA ASP A 297 9.74 -3.40 -34.20
C ASP A 297 9.44 -4.84 -34.65
N ALA A 298 8.90 -5.06 -35.86
CA ALA A 298 8.39 -6.37 -36.27
C ALA A 298 9.43 -7.48 -36.19
N SER A 299 10.70 -7.23 -36.56
CA SER A 299 11.75 -8.26 -36.52
C SER A 299 12.20 -8.62 -35.10
N ALA A 300 12.25 -7.64 -34.19
CA ALA A 300 12.59 -7.84 -32.79
C ALA A 300 11.41 -8.42 -32.02
N HIS A 301 10.23 -7.84 -32.22
CA HIS A 301 8.97 -8.30 -31.66
C HIS A 301 8.63 -9.70 -32.12
N LYS A 302 8.83 -10.09 -33.39
CA LYS A 302 8.50 -11.44 -33.89
C LYS A 302 9.10 -12.56 -33.02
N LYS A 303 10.33 -12.38 -32.52
CA LYS A 303 11.02 -13.35 -31.65
C LYS A 303 10.33 -13.58 -30.30
N VAL A 304 9.58 -12.60 -29.80
CA VAL A 304 8.81 -12.66 -28.55
C VAL A 304 7.31 -12.84 -28.80
N CYS A 305 6.79 -12.25 -29.87
CA CYS A 305 5.42 -12.36 -30.37
C CYS A 305 5.05 -13.81 -30.70
N GLU A 306 5.99 -14.56 -31.29
CA GLU A 306 5.81 -15.98 -31.58
C GLU A 306 5.88 -16.82 -30.33
N LYS A 307 6.77 -16.53 -29.36
CA LYS A 307 6.80 -17.26 -28.09
C LYS A 307 5.54 -17.06 -27.23
N GLU A 308 4.95 -15.87 -27.28
CA GLU A 308 3.69 -15.57 -26.59
C GLU A 308 2.44 -16.06 -27.36
N ASN A 309 2.56 -16.48 -28.63
CA ASN A 309 1.45 -17.00 -29.43
C ASN A 309 1.57 -18.47 -29.85
N SER A 310 2.76 -19.08 -29.82
CA SER A 310 2.96 -20.52 -30.05
C SER A 310 2.58 -21.33 -28.81
N ASP A 311 2.62 -20.68 -27.63
CA ASP A 311 1.84 -21.04 -26.45
C ASP A 311 0.53 -20.24 -26.44
N LYS A 312 -0.20 -20.23 -27.57
CA LYS A 312 -1.67 -20.19 -27.45
C LYS A 312 -2.05 -21.60 -27.05
N PRO A 313 -2.27 -21.90 -25.75
CA PRO A 313 -3.14 -23.02 -25.50
C PRO A 313 -4.44 -22.70 -26.23
N ASP A 314 -4.91 -23.64 -27.04
CA ASP A 314 -6.32 -23.73 -27.42
C ASP A 314 -7.23 -23.72 -26.17
N ALA A 315 -6.65 -23.87 -24.97
CA ALA A 315 -7.27 -23.45 -23.73
C ALA A 315 -7.28 -21.91 -23.64
N THR A 316 -8.37 -21.31 -24.13
CA THR A 316 -8.95 -20.09 -23.53
C THR A 316 -8.56 -20.02 -22.06
N PRO A 317 -7.97 -18.92 -21.53
CA PRO A 317 -7.50 -18.85 -20.16
C PRO A 317 -8.60 -19.28 -19.19
N THR A 318 -8.56 -20.55 -18.80
CA THR A 318 -9.52 -21.15 -17.89
C THR A 318 -8.99 -20.88 -16.50
N PHE A 319 -9.28 -19.69 -15.97
CA PHE A 319 -9.34 -19.61 -14.52
C PHE A 319 -10.55 -20.43 -14.08
N ILE A 320 -10.42 -21.14 -12.96
CA ILE A 320 -11.56 -21.89 -12.44
C ILE A 320 -12.74 -20.89 -12.37
N GLY A 321 -13.93 -21.28 -12.82
CA GLY A 321 -15.12 -20.42 -12.80
C GLY A 321 -15.29 -19.45 -13.98
N CYS A 322 -14.40 -19.44 -14.99
CA CYS A 322 -14.73 -18.83 -16.29
C CYS A 322 -15.48 -19.85 -17.16
N PRO A 323 -16.77 -19.65 -17.46
CA PRO A 323 -17.50 -20.57 -18.34
C PRO A 323 -16.98 -20.48 -19.78
N ALA A 324 -17.26 -21.48 -20.61
CA ALA A 324 -17.08 -21.33 -22.05
C ALA A 324 -18.09 -20.28 -22.58
N PRO A 325 -17.73 -19.46 -23.58
CA PRO A 325 -18.72 -18.61 -24.23
C PRO A 325 -19.78 -19.50 -24.90
N ALA A 326 -21.05 -19.13 -24.76
CA ALA A 326 -22.16 -19.76 -25.44
C ALA A 326 -22.05 -19.52 -26.95
N ASN A 327 -22.68 -20.39 -27.74
CA ASN A 327 -22.62 -20.32 -29.19
C ASN A 327 -23.03 -18.93 -29.71
N GLY A 328 -22.11 -18.28 -30.43
CA GLY A 328 -22.34 -16.97 -31.02
C GLY A 328 -21.97 -15.77 -30.13
N TYR A 329 -21.70 -15.97 -28.83
CA TYR A 329 -21.27 -14.87 -27.96
C TYR A 329 -19.76 -14.61 -28.14
N VAL A 330 -19.41 -13.40 -28.56
CA VAL A 330 -18.03 -12.95 -28.75
C VAL A 330 -17.66 -11.98 -27.63
N ARG A 331 -16.70 -12.38 -26.80
CA ARG A 331 -16.19 -11.53 -25.71
C ARG A 331 -15.38 -10.37 -26.26
N SER A 332 -15.64 -9.17 -25.77
CA SER A 332 -14.85 -7.99 -26.13
C SER A 332 -13.39 -8.12 -25.66
N PRO A 333 -12.44 -7.37 -26.27
CA PRO A 333 -11.06 -7.31 -25.77
C PRO A 333 -10.96 -6.84 -24.31
N ALA A 334 -11.88 -5.98 -23.85
CA ALA A 334 -11.91 -5.52 -22.46
C ALA A 334 -12.33 -6.66 -21.52
N LEU A 335 -13.33 -7.47 -21.88
CA LEU A 335 -13.71 -8.63 -21.08
C LEU A 335 -12.62 -9.70 -21.05
N TRP A 336 -11.88 -9.90 -22.15
CA TRP A 336 -10.71 -10.78 -22.15
C TRP A 336 -9.63 -10.31 -21.17
N ARG A 337 -9.38 -9.00 -21.09
CA ARG A 337 -8.46 -8.44 -20.09
C ARG A 337 -8.93 -8.74 -18.67
N GLN A 338 -10.23 -8.64 -18.43
CA GLN A 338 -10.79 -8.93 -17.11
C GLN A 338 -10.64 -10.41 -16.72
N ILE A 339 -10.93 -11.32 -17.66
CA ILE A 339 -10.70 -12.75 -17.49
C ILE A 339 -9.23 -13.04 -17.20
N TRP A 340 -8.32 -12.38 -17.91
CA TRP A 340 -6.89 -12.51 -17.68
C TRP A 340 -6.48 -12.06 -16.27
N HIS A 341 -6.98 -10.91 -15.78
CA HIS A 341 -6.72 -10.46 -14.40
C HIS A 341 -7.15 -11.47 -13.35
N LEU A 342 -8.32 -12.08 -13.55
CA LEU A 342 -8.87 -13.10 -12.65
C LEU A 342 -8.14 -14.45 -12.75
N SER A 343 -7.45 -14.71 -13.88
CA SER A 343 -6.68 -15.94 -14.08
C SER A 343 -5.30 -15.97 -13.47
N LYS A 344 -4.78 -14.82 -13.02
CA LYS A 344 -3.42 -14.78 -12.46
C LYS A 344 -3.35 -15.61 -11.18
N PRO A 345 -2.24 -16.34 -10.95
CA PRO A 345 -2.04 -17.12 -9.73
C PRO A 345 -1.67 -16.25 -8.51
N GLU A 346 -1.64 -14.93 -8.68
CA GLU A 346 -1.31 -13.99 -7.62
C GLU A 346 -2.43 -13.97 -6.56
N LEU A 347 -2.03 -13.82 -5.29
CA LEU A 347 -2.96 -13.84 -4.16
C LEU A 347 -4.11 -12.84 -4.33
N VAL A 348 -3.82 -11.63 -4.83
CA VAL A 348 -4.82 -10.60 -5.08
C VAL A 348 -5.85 -11.10 -6.10
N SER A 349 -5.39 -11.62 -7.24
CA SER A 349 -6.27 -12.18 -8.27
C SER A 349 -7.08 -13.39 -7.79
N LEU A 350 -6.50 -14.25 -6.95
CA LEU A 350 -7.20 -15.41 -6.41
C LEU A 350 -8.36 -15.03 -5.48
N LEU A 351 -8.22 -13.93 -4.74
CA LEU A 351 -9.25 -13.43 -3.82
C LEU A 351 -10.21 -12.44 -4.46
N SER A 352 -9.86 -11.85 -5.61
CA SER A 352 -10.69 -10.84 -6.26
C SER A 352 -11.91 -11.46 -6.97
N SER A 353 -13.08 -10.88 -6.75
CA SER A 353 -14.32 -11.19 -7.46
C SER A 353 -14.37 -10.49 -8.81
N TYR A 354 -13.84 -9.26 -8.87
CA TYR A 354 -13.71 -8.43 -10.07
C TYR A 354 -12.49 -7.51 -9.94
N HIS A 355 -12.00 -6.95 -11.05
CA HIS A 355 -11.06 -5.83 -11.08
C HIS A 355 -11.69 -4.65 -11.83
N PHE A 356 -11.57 -3.44 -11.29
CA PHE A 356 -12.01 -2.21 -11.92
C PHE A 356 -10.84 -1.32 -12.31
N ASP A 357 -10.71 -0.99 -13.59
CA ASP A 357 -9.68 -0.11 -14.13
C ASP A 357 -9.99 1.34 -13.73
N ILE A 358 -9.17 1.96 -12.88
CA ILE A 358 -9.33 3.40 -12.55
C ILE A 358 -8.56 4.28 -13.53
N THR A 359 -7.34 3.86 -13.83
CA THR A 359 -6.41 4.57 -14.71
C THR A 359 -5.64 3.53 -15.52
N PRO A 360 -5.04 3.90 -16.67
CA PRO A 360 -4.15 3.00 -17.39
C PRO A 360 -3.11 2.38 -16.44
N GLY A 361 -3.03 1.05 -16.42
CA GLY A 361 -2.11 0.29 -15.58
C GLY A 361 -2.48 0.15 -14.10
N ARG A 362 -3.62 0.71 -13.64
CA ARG A 362 -4.08 0.60 -12.25
C ARG A 362 -5.51 0.09 -12.18
N ALA A 363 -5.68 -1.06 -11.53
CA ALA A 363 -6.98 -1.63 -11.22
C ALA A 363 -7.20 -1.74 -9.70
N ILE A 364 -8.44 -1.56 -9.25
CA ILE A 364 -8.89 -1.89 -7.89
C ILE A 364 -9.58 -3.25 -7.92
N PRO A 365 -9.18 -4.19 -7.06
CA PRO A 365 -9.94 -5.42 -6.89
C PRO A 365 -11.24 -5.16 -6.12
N LEU A 366 -12.35 -5.66 -6.65
CA LEU A 366 -13.57 -5.91 -5.89
C LEU A 366 -13.42 -7.27 -5.21
N VAL A 367 -13.47 -7.29 -3.88
CA VAL A 367 -13.32 -8.51 -3.09
C VAL A 367 -14.59 -8.71 -2.28
N PHE A 368 -15.31 -9.78 -2.57
CA PHE A 368 -16.39 -10.23 -1.71
C PHE A 368 -15.87 -11.25 -0.71
N ASP A 369 -16.01 -10.94 0.58
CA ASP A 369 -15.61 -11.86 1.64
C ASP A 369 -16.59 -13.03 1.70
N ILE A 370 -16.11 -14.21 1.30
CA ILE A 370 -16.88 -15.45 1.29
C ILE A 370 -17.26 -15.88 2.72
N SER A 371 -16.48 -15.46 3.72
CA SER A 371 -16.74 -15.82 5.13
C SER A 371 -17.99 -15.14 5.70
N GLN A 372 -18.39 -14.00 5.13
CA GLN A 372 -19.54 -13.23 5.60
C GLN A 372 -20.89 -13.85 5.20
N ARG A 373 -20.88 -14.89 4.35
CA ARG A 373 -22.08 -15.61 3.89
C ARG A 373 -23.20 -14.69 3.38
N ASP A 374 -22.85 -13.50 2.87
CA ASP A 374 -23.82 -12.59 2.29
C ASP A 374 -24.35 -13.19 0.97
N PRO A 375 -25.66 -13.46 0.85
CA PRO A 375 -26.26 -13.99 -0.37
C PRO A 375 -25.98 -13.11 -1.60
N THR A 376 -25.78 -11.80 -1.43
CA THR A 376 -25.47 -10.90 -2.53
C THR A 376 -24.11 -11.20 -3.16
N HIS A 377 -23.14 -11.69 -2.39
CA HIS A 377 -21.82 -12.06 -2.89
C HIS A 377 -21.92 -13.23 -3.88
N ILE A 378 -22.67 -14.28 -3.50
CA ILE A 378 -22.84 -15.45 -4.36
C ILE A 378 -23.67 -15.10 -5.61
N HIS A 379 -24.67 -14.21 -5.48
CA HIS A 379 -25.43 -13.69 -6.62
C HIS A 379 -24.52 -12.95 -7.62
N PHE A 380 -23.60 -12.10 -7.15
CA PHE A 380 -22.65 -11.41 -8.03
C PHE A 380 -21.80 -12.40 -8.83
N HIS A 381 -21.28 -13.43 -8.16
CA HIS A 381 -20.42 -14.44 -8.78
C HIS A 381 -21.15 -15.26 -9.86
N ILE A 382 -22.41 -15.63 -9.61
CA ILE A 382 -23.26 -16.35 -10.57
C ILE A 382 -23.65 -15.44 -11.74
N ALA A 383 -24.07 -14.20 -11.46
CA ALA A 383 -24.36 -13.21 -12.49
C ALA A 383 -23.14 -12.99 -13.40
N ARG A 384 -21.93 -12.88 -12.82
CA ARG A 384 -20.67 -12.81 -13.58
C ARG A 384 -20.46 -13.99 -14.50
N LYS A 385 -20.76 -15.21 -14.06
CA LYS A 385 -20.63 -16.40 -14.92
C LYS A 385 -21.63 -16.34 -16.08
N ARG A 386 -22.90 -16.03 -15.81
CA ARG A 386 -23.91 -15.88 -16.86
C ARG A 386 -23.49 -14.81 -17.86
N ALA A 387 -23.13 -13.62 -17.40
CA ALA A 387 -22.65 -12.53 -18.24
C ALA A 387 -21.41 -12.92 -19.08
N MET A 388 -20.41 -13.58 -18.49
CA MET A 388 -19.21 -14.04 -19.22
C MET A 388 -19.50 -15.17 -20.22
N ALA A 389 -20.53 -15.97 -19.99
CA ALA A 389 -20.95 -17.06 -20.86
C ALA A 389 -21.76 -16.55 -22.05
N THR A 390 -22.78 -15.73 -21.81
CA THR A 390 -23.81 -15.42 -22.81
C THR A 390 -23.94 -13.94 -23.14
N GLY A 391 -23.30 -13.04 -22.38
CA GLY A 391 -23.60 -11.61 -22.45
C GLY A 391 -24.99 -11.26 -21.89
N ASP A 392 -25.55 -12.09 -21.00
CA ASP A 392 -26.86 -11.87 -20.37
C ASP A 392 -26.94 -10.48 -19.72
N LEU A 393 -27.80 -9.63 -20.31
CA LEU A 393 -27.95 -8.24 -19.91
C LEU A 393 -28.48 -8.11 -18.48
N SER A 394 -29.44 -8.96 -18.08
CA SER A 394 -29.99 -8.95 -16.72
C SER A 394 -28.90 -9.26 -15.68
N ALA A 395 -28.00 -10.18 -16.01
CA ALA A 395 -26.86 -10.53 -15.17
C ALA A 395 -25.82 -9.40 -15.11
N ILE A 396 -25.56 -8.70 -16.22
CA ILE A 396 -24.67 -7.52 -16.25
C ILE A 396 -25.24 -6.41 -15.36
N TYR A 397 -26.54 -6.13 -15.41
CA TYR A 397 -27.18 -5.16 -14.52
C TYR A 397 -27.09 -5.57 -13.05
N MET A 398 -27.36 -6.84 -12.73
CA MET A 398 -27.21 -7.36 -11.37
C MET A 398 -25.78 -7.15 -10.84
N MET A 399 -24.76 -7.47 -11.65
CA MET A 399 -23.37 -7.21 -11.30
C MET A 399 -23.09 -5.72 -11.07
N CYS A 400 -23.56 -4.86 -11.97
CA CYS A 400 -23.36 -3.42 -11.88
C CYS A 400 -23.96 -2.85 -10.59
N ALA A 401 -25.20 -3.23 -10.28
CA ALA A 401 -25.90 -2.77 -9.08
C ALA A 401 -25.19 -3.21 -7.79
N LEU A 402 -24.78 -4.49 -7.71
CA LEU A 402 -24.08 -5.03 -6.55
C LEU A 402 -22.68 -4.41 -6.37
N ALA A 403 -21.95 -4.16 -7.46
CA ALA A 403 -20.65 -3.51 -7.40
C ALA A 403 -20.76 -2.04 -6.95
N ILE A 404 -21.73 -1.28 -7.47
CA ILE A 404 -21.99 0.10 -7.04
C ILE A 404 -22.33 0.13 -5.54
N ARG A 405 -23.29 -0.69 -5.12
CA ARG A 405 -23.69 -0.80 -3.70
C ARG A 405 -22.51 -1.15 -2.80
N HIS A 406 -21.66 -2.09 -3.23
CA HIS A 406 -20.46 -2.44 -2.48
C HIS A 406 -19.57 -1.21 -2.30
N PHE A 407 -19.23 -0.48 -3.37
CA PHE A 407 -18.38 0.71 -3.26
C PHE A 407 -19.02 1.86 -2.45
N GLU A 408 -20.33 2.01 -2.46
CA GLU A 408 -21.05 2.98 -1.63
C GLU A 408 -20.98 2.66 -0.13
N GLN A 409 -20.92 1.36 0.22
CA GLN A 409 -20.84 0.90 1.61
C GLN A 409 -19.44 1.06 2.23
N PHE A 410 -18.39 1.31 1.44
CA PHE A 410 -17.06 1.57 1.97
C PHE A 410 -16.82 3.08 2.10
N PRO A 411 -16.90 3.66 3.31
CA PRO A 411 -16.70 5.09 3.54
C PRO A 411 -15.23 5.53 3.44
N SER A 412 -14.31 4.63 3.08
CA SER A 412 -12.84 4.82 3.10
C SER A 412 -12.29 5.75 2.00
N GLY A 413 -13.11 6.66 1.46
CA GLY A 413 -12.67 7.72 0.55
C GLY A 413 -12.18 7.26 -0.82
N ARG A 414 -12.27 5.95 -1.13
CA ARG A 414 -12.11 5.40 -2.49
C ARG A 414 -13.48 5.30 -3.14
N SER A 415 -14.17 6.43 -3.27
CA SER A 415 -15.41 6.46 -4.03
C SER A 415 -15.07 6.17 -5.49
N VAL A 416 -15.17 4.90 -5.88
CA VAL A 416 -15.27 4.55 -7.28
C VAL A 416 -16.62 5.11 -7.71
N MET A 417 -16.60 6.16 -8.53
CA MET A 417 -17.84 6.75 -9.02
C MET A 417 -18.65 5.66 -9.72
N GLY A 418 -19.95 5.55 -9.44
CA GLY A 418 -20.81 4.54 -10.07
C GLY A 418 -20.74 4.58 -11.60
N ASP A 419 -20.46 5.76 -12.17
CA ASP A 419 -20.18 5.93 -13.60
C ASP A 419 -18.96 5.16 -14.11
N LEU A 420 -17.90 5.02 -13.31
CA LEU A 420 -16.72 4.23 -13.69
C LEU A 420 -17.09 2.75 -13.77
N VAL A 421 -17.80 2.24 -12.75
CA VAL A 421 -18.28 0.86 -12.70
C VAL A 421 -19.14 0.57 -13.93
N ARG A 422 -20.12 1.44 -14.20
CA ARG A 422 -21.02 1.33 -15.36
C ARG A 422 -20.24 1.33 -16.68
N ARG A 423 -19.38 2.32 -16.92
CA ARG A 423 -18.62 2.44 -18.19
C ARG A 423 -17.71 1.24 -18.44
N GLN A 424 -17.15 0.66 -17.38
CA GLN A 424 -16.33 -0.54 -17.53
C GLN A 424 -17.20 -1.73 -17.98
N PHE A 425 -18.36 -1.95 -17.36
CA PHE A 425 -19.29 -2.99 -17.79
C PHE A 425 -19.77 -2.78 -19.23
N GLU A 426 -20.16 -1.56 -19.59
CA GLU A 426 -20.53 -1.20 -20.97
C GLU A 426 -19.44 -1.59 -21.98
N LYS A 427 -18.18 -1.26 -21.66
CA LYS A 427 -17.02 -1.57 -22.51
C LYS A 427 -16.70 -3.07 -22.56
N GLU A 428 -16.82 -3.78 -21.44
CA GLU A 428 -16.50 -5.21 -21.36
C GLU A 428 -17.53 -6.07 -22.08
N TYR A 429 -18.81 -5.74 -21.95
CA TYR A 429 -19.89 -6.54 -22.52
C TYR A 429 -20.43 -6.00 -23.84
N ASP A 430 -19.90 -4.87 -24.33
CA ASP A 430 -20.35 -4.18 -25.55
C ASP A 430 -21.85 -3.84 -25.51
N VAL A 431 -22.28 -3.28 -24.37
CA VAL A 431 -23.66 -2.90 -24.07
C VAL A 431 -23.73 -1.45 -23.62
N VAL A 432 -24.93 -0.85 -23.64
CA VAL A 432 -25.19 0.47 -23.05
C VAL A 432 -26.16 0.29 -21.89
N LEU A 433 -25.73 0.64 -20.68
CA LEU A 433 -26.52 0.41 -19.46
C LEU A 433 -27.41 1.63 -19.16
N THR A 434 -28.50 1.77 -19.91
CA THR A 434 -29.53 2.81 -19.68
C THR A 434 -30.71 2.26 -18.88
N PRO A 435 -31.58 3.11 -18.31
CA PRO A 435 -32.83 2.65 -17.69
C PRO A 435 -33.74 1.86 -18.65
N GLU A 436 -33.81 2.26 -19.92
CA GLU A 436 -34.62 1.58 -20.94
C GLU A 436 -34.04 0.20 -21.29
N ALA A 437 -32.71 0.10 -21.38
CA ALA A 437 -32.05 -1.19 -21.57
C ALA A 437 -32.24 -2.12 -20.36
N PHE A 438 -32.43 -1.58 -19.15
CA PHE A 438 -32.78 -2.37 -17.96
C PHE A 438 -34.18 -2.96 -18.07
N GLU A 439 -35.16 -2.17 -18.49
CA GLU A 439 -36.53 -2.66 -18.72
C GLU A 439 -36.57 -3.75 -19.80
N GLN A 440 -35.74 -3.62 -20.84
CA GLN A 440 -35.62 -4.61 -21.92
C GLN A 440 -34.86 -5.88 -21.51
N ALA A 441 -33.96 -5.80 -20.54
CA ALA A 441 -33.17 -6.94 -20.07
C ALA A 441 -34.03 -8.02 -19.41
N GLY A 442 -35.23 -7.67 -18.95
CA GLY A 442 -36.07 -8.52 -18.13
C GLY A 442 -35.57 -8.62 -16.68
N GLU A 443 -36.35 -9.31 -15.85
CA GLU A 443 -35.98 -9.55 -14.46
C GLU A 443 -34.81 -10.53 -14.36
N TYR A 444 -33.84 -10.24 -13.50
CA TYR A 444 -32.74 -11.16 -13.23
C TYR A 444 -33.28 -12.44 -12.58
N GLU A 445 -33.20 -13.55 -13.31
CA GLU A 445 -33.63 -14.85 -12.81
C GLU A 445 -32.78 -15.24 -11.59
N PRO A 446 -33.37 -15.53 -10.42
CA PRO A 446 -32.61 -15.89 -9.24
C PRO A 446 -31.68 -17.10 -9.49
N PRO A 447 -30.53 -17.18 -8.81
CA PRO A 447 -29.67 -18.34 -8.92
C PRO A 447 -30.39 -19.61 -8.47
N THR A 448 -30.22 -20.70 -9.23
CA THR A 448 -30.71 -22.02 -8.82
C THR A 448 -29.86 -22.59 -7.69
N ASP A 449 -30.41 -23.50 -6.89
CA ASP A 449 -29.65 -24.21 -5.82
C ASP A 449 -28.39 -24.90 -6.35
N LYS A 450 -28.48 -25.42 -7.58
CA LYS A 450 -27.35 -26.02 -8.29
C LYS A 450 -26.25 -24.99 -8.56
N GLU A 451 -26.59 -23.83 -9.14
CA GLU A 451 -25.61 -22.77 -9.40
C GLU A 451 -24.97 -22.24 -8.12
N ILE A 452 -25.76 -22.08 -7.05
CA ILE A 452 -25.27 -21.68 -5.72
C ILE A 452 -24.27 -22.72 -5.20
N THR A 453 -24.63 -23.99 -5.24
CA THR A 453 -23.76 -25.08 -4.76
C THR A 453 -22.45 -25.15 -5.55
N GLU A 454 -22.54 -25.10 -6.88
CA GLU A 454 -21.37 -25.12 -7.76
C GLU A 454 -20.46 -23.91 -7.52
N GLU A 455 -21.03 -22.73 -7.35
CA GLU A 455 -20.25 -21.51 -7.14
C GLU A 455 -19.62 -21.46 -5.75
N LEU A 456 -20.28 -21.98 -4.70
CA LEU A 456 -19.68 -22.12 -3.38
C LEU A 456 -18.48 -23.07 -3.40
N ILE A 457 -18.60 -24.24 -4.04
CA ILE A 457 -17.49 -25.18 -4.22
C ILE A 457 -16.32 -24.49 -4.93
N TYR A 458 -16.62 -23.71 -5.97
CA TYR A 458 -15.62 -22.97 -6.70
C TYR A 458 -14.90 -21.91 -5.83
N LEU A 459 -15.64 -21.11 -5.08
CA LEU A 459 -15.09 -20.09 -4.19
C LEU A 459 -14.22 -20.72 -3.11
N MET A 460 -14.62 -21.87 -2.56
CA MET A 460 -13.79 -22.65 -1.63
C MET A 460 -12.49 -23.13 -2.27
N LEU A 461 -12.52 -23.62 -3.52
CA LEU A 461 -11.31 -24.05 -4.23
C LEU A 461 -10.35 -22.88 -4.51
N ARG A 462 -10.87 -21.70 -4.85
CA ARG A 462 -10.03 -20.49 -4.97
C ARG A 462 -9.41 -20.10 -3.66
N GLN A 463 -10.18 -20.13 -2.58
CA GLN A 463 -9.71 -19.83 -1.24
C GLN A 463 -8.59 -20.79 -0.83
N PHE A 464 -8.78 -22.09 -1.06
CA PHE A 464 -7.74 -23.10 -0.82
C PHE A 464 -6.47 -22.84 -1.64
N ARG A 465 -6.58 -22.45 -2.92
CA ARG A 465 -5.42 -22.06 -3.73
C ARG A 465 -4.74 -20.80 -3.19
N ALA A 466 -5.51 -19.81 -2.76
CA ALA A 466 -4.98 -18.61 -2.13
C ALA A 466 -4.22 -18.95 -0.85
N ASP A 467 -4.75 -19.85 -0.03
CA ASP A 467 -4.13 -20.36 1.19
C ASP A 467 -2.84 -21.13 0.89
N ARG A 468 -2.84 -21.95 -0.16
CA ARG A 468 -1.63 -22.66 -0.60
C ARG A 468 -0.56 -21.68 -1.08
N VAL A 469 -0.90 -20.67 -1.86
CA VAL A 469 0.04 -19.62 -2.28
C VAL A 469 0.56 -18.83 -1.06
N ARG A 470 -0.28 -18.59 -0.05
CA ARG A 470 0.16 -18.01 1.24
C ARG A 470 1.13 -18.95 1.97
N GLY A 471 0.87 -20.25 1.97
CA GLY A 471 1.70 -21.29 2.60
C GLY A 471 3.03 -21.54 1.88
N GLU A 472 3.03 -21.59 0.54
CA GLU A 472 4.25 -21.73 -0.28
C GLU A 472 5.14 -20.50 -0.12
N ARG A 473 4.55 -19.30 -0.11
CA ARG A 473 5.28 -18.07 0.24
C ARG A 473 5.80 -18.11 1.68
N SER A 474 5.12 -18.82 2.58
CA SER A 474 5.60 -19.01 3.95
C SER A 474 6.76 -20.01 4.02
N THR A 475 6.73 -21.11 3.26
CA THR A 475 7.76 -22.16 3.28
C THR A 475 8.99 -21.82 2.42
N GLN A 476 8.85 -21.08 1.32
CA GLN A 476 9.99 -20.47 0.61
C GLN A 476 10.69 -19.39 1.43
N VAL A 477 10.03 -18.87 2.46
CA VAL A 477 10.63 -17.96 3.44
C VAL A 477 11.31 -18.74 4.57
N GLU A 478 10.94 -20.01 4.80
CA GLU A 478 11.57 -20.90 5.80
C GLU A 478 12.76 -21.71 5.26
N ARG A 479 12.85 -21.90 3.93
CA ARG A 479 14.01 -22.52 3.25
C ARG A 479 14.98 -21.47 2.79
#